data_AF-A0AAE2SWG3-F1
#
_entry.id   AF-A0AAE2SWG3-F1
#
_cell.length_a   1.000
_cell.length_b   1.000
_cell.length_c   1.000
_cell.angle_alpha   90.00
_cell.angle_beta   90.00
_cell.angle_gamma   90.00
#
_symmetry.space_group_name_H-M   'P 1'
#
loop_
_entity.id
_entity.type
_entity.pdbx_description
1 polymer ?
#
loop_
_entity_poly.entity_id
_entity_poly.type
_entity_poly.pdbx_seq_one_letter_code
_entity_poly.pdbx_strand_id
1 'polypeptide(L)'
;MEALHALVLTDAQLHEMLTEAAKRGAALAVAELRAQLHQAPDDATLQKLRTYLADPASLANPHDHWAHSGIICQIAATARGKPKSTAWFMKFQRETSLNECFNRPSPAYGRRREWTFFDIKLAWDAYYRRR
;
A
#
# COMPACT_ATOMS: atom_id res chain seq x y z
N MET A 1 -45.64 -27.45 23.92
CA MET A 1 -44.23 -27.37 24.35
C MET A 1 -43.40 -28.01 23.27
N GLU A 2 -42.57 -27.24 22.56
CA GLU A 2 -41.62 -27.81 21.59
C GLU A 2 -40.59 -28.67 22.33
N ALA A 3 -40.35 -29.88 21.85
CA ALA A 3 -39.41 -30.80 22.44
C ALA A 3 -37.98 -30.27 22.24
N LEU A 4 -37.27 -30.04 23.35
CA LEU A 4 -35.85 -29.73 23.32
C LEU A 4 -35.09 -30.94 22.77
N HIS A 5 -34.64 -30.84 21.52
CA HIS A 5 -33.80 -31.86 20.91
C HIS A 5 -32.39 -31.79 21.51
N ALA A 6 -32.06 -32.73 22.39
CA ALA A 6 -30.71 -32.90 22.91
C ALA A 6 -29.85 -33.65 21.88
N LEU A 7 -28.80 -33.00 21.38
CA LEU A 7 -27.76 -33.63 20.58
C LEU A 7 -26.82 -34.38 21.53
N VAL A 8 -26.97 -35.70 21.61
CA VAL A 8 -26.04 -36.57 22.35
C VAL A 8 -24.91 -36.95 21.41
N LEU A 9 -23.76 -36.31 21.58
CA LEU A 9 -22.55 -36.62 20.84
C LEU A 9 -21.76 -37.69 21.59
N THR A 10 -21.17 -38.63 20.86
CA THR A 10 -20.10 -39.45 21.42
C THR A 10 -18.85 -38.60 21.63
N ASP A 11 -17.97 -39.04 22.53
CA ASP A 11 -16.69 -38.37 22.79
C ASP A 11 -15.89 -38.14 21.49
N ALA A 12 -15.86 -39.15 20.62
CA ALA A 12 -15.22 -39.05 19.30
C ALA A 12 -15.87 -37.99 18.39
N GLN A 13 -17.20 -37.91 18.35
CA GLN A 13 -17.92 -36.90 17.55
C GLN A 13 -17.67 -35.48 18.06
N LEU A 14 -17.68 -35.30 19.39
CA LEU A 14 -17.36 -34.02 20.00
C LEU A 14 -15.91 -33.60 19.70
N HIS A 15 -14.97 -34.53 19.82
CA HIS A 15 -13.55 -34.27 19.56
C HIS A 15 -13.30 -33.91 18.09
N GLU A 16 -13.94 -34.60 17.15
CA GLU A 16 -13.86 -34.31 15.72
C GLU A 16 -14.43 -32.92 15.41
N MET A 17 -15.62 -32.59 15.95
CA MET A 17 -16.23 -31.27 15.76
C MET A 17 -15.35 -30.13 16.31
N LEU A 18 -14.77 -30.31 17.50
CA LEU A 18 -13.85 -29.32 18.09
C LEU A 18 -12.57 -29.17 17.26
N THR A 19 -12.04 -30.27 16.74
CA THR A 19 -10.85 -30.27 15.89
C THR A 19 -11.10 -29.53 14.58
N GLU A 20 -12.24 -29.76 13.93
CA GLU A 20 -12.61 -29.06 12.70
C GLU A 20 -12.91 -27.57 12.95
N ALA A 21 -13.55 -27.24 14.08
CA ALA A 21 -13.75 -25.85 14.48
C ALA A 21 -12.40 -25.14 14.68
N ALA A 22 -11.43 -25.78 15.36
CA ALA A 22 -10.10 -25.23 15.56
C ALA A 22 -9.33 -25.04 14.24
N LYS A 23 -9.38 -26.01 13.32
CA LYS A 23 -8.75 -25.89 11.99
C LYS A 23 -9.35 -24.73 11.19
N ARG A 24 -10.67 -24.59 11.18
CA ARG A 24 -11.37 -23.49 10.51
C ARG A 24 -11.01 -22.14 11.13
N GLY A 25 -10.97 -22.07 12.46
CA GLY A 25 -10.53 -20.88 13.19
C GLY A 25 -9.10 -20.46 12.84
N ALA A 26 -8.17 -21.42 12.80
CA ALA A 26 -6.79 -21.18 12.40
C ALA A 26 -6.68 -20.70 10.94
N ALA A 27 -7.44 -21.30 10.02
CA ALA A 27 -7.47 -20.87 8.62
C ALA A 27 -7.96 -19.43 8.46
N LEU A 28 -9.01 -19.04 9.21
CA LEU A 28 -9.54 -17.67 9.21
C LEU A 28 -8.51 -16.67 9.77
N ALA A 29 -7.89 -16.98 10.91
CA ALA A 29 -6.86 -16.13 11.50
C ALA A 29 -5.65 -15.94 10.56
N VAL A 30 -5.22 -16.99 9.87
CA VAL A 30 -4.14 -16.92 8.88
C VAL A 30 -4.57 -16.10 7.66
N ALA A 31 -5.82 -16.22 7.20
CA ALA A 31 -6.33 -15.44 6.08
C ALA A 31 -6.42 -13.95 6.43
N GLU A 32 -6.87 -13.62 7.64
CA GLU A 32 -6.94 -12.26 8.15
C GLU A 32 -5.55 -11.65 8.34
N LEU A 33 -4.62 -12.40 8.94
CA LEU A 33 -3.22 -11.98 9.05
C LEU A 33 -2.59 -11.77 7.67
N ARG A 34 -2.88 -12.66 6.69
CA ARG A 34 -2.44 -12.46 5.31
C ARG A 34 -3.05 -11.21 4.70
N ALA A 35 -4.34 -10.93 4.92
CA ALA A 35 -4.99 -9.72 4.43
C ALA A 35 -4.39 -8.44 5.05
N GLN A 36 -4.04 -8.47 6.33
CA GLN A 36 -3.33 -7.38 7.02
C GLN A 36 -1.89 -7.22 6.50
N LEU A 37 -1.18 -8.33 6.26
CA LEU A 37 0.13 -8.35 5.61
C LEU A 37 0.08 -7.91 4.14
N HIS A 38 -1.09 -8.01 3.48
CA HIS A 38 -1.32 -7.52 2.11
C HIS A 38 -1.49 -6.00 2.04
N GLN A 39 -1.50 -5.26 3.15
CA GLN A 39 -1.09 -3.85 3.10
C GLN A 39 0.43 -3.81 3.05
N ALA A 40 0.98 -3.89 1.84
CA ALA A 40 2.42 -3.76 1.67
C ALA A 40 2.85 -2.40 2.23
N PRO A 41 4.06 -2.26 2.82
CA PRO A 41 4.57 -0.97 3.26
C PRO A 41 4.52 0.11 2.15
N ASP A 42 4.57 -0.32 0.89
CA ASP A 42 4.38 0.52 -0.30
C ASP A 42 2.95 1.09 -0.40
N ASP A 43 1.91 0.37 0.04
CA ASP A 43 0.51 0.83 0.01
C ASP A 43 0.27 1.93 1.05
N ALA A 44 0.80 1.77 2.26
CA ALA A 44 0.76 2.82 3.28
C ALA A 44 1.50 4.08 2.81
N THR A 45 2.66 3.90 2.19
CA THR A 45 3.44 5.00 1.61
C THR A 45 2.70 5.66 0.45
N LEU A 46 2.08 4.88 -0.44
CA LEU A 46 1.26 5.37 -1.55
C LEU A 46 0.08 6.19 -1.06
N GLN A 47 -0.66 5.68 -0.08
CA GLN A 47 -1.83 6.37 0.45
C GLN A 47 -1.42 7.68 1.13
N LYS A 48 -0.34 7.65 1.92
CA LYS A 48 0.21 8.85 2.55
C LYS A 48 0.64 9.90 1.52
N LEU A 49 1.29 9.46 0.44
CA LEU A 49 1.69 10.35 -0.65
C LEU A 49 0.48 10.96 -1.37
N ARG A 50 -0.57 10.17 -1.64
CA ARG A 50 -1.82 10.68 -2.24
C ARG A 50 -2.48 11.74 -1.36
N THR A 51 -2.58 11.49 -0.06
CA THR A 51 -3.13 12.46 0.90
C THR A 51 -2.31 13.75 0.90
N TYR A 52 -0.98 13.65 0.94
CA TYR A 52 -0.09 14.82 0.88
C TYR A 52 -0.20 15.62 -0.43
N LEU A 53 -0.34 14.94 -1.57
CA LEU A 53 -0.49 15.62 -2.86
C LEU A 53 -1.84 16.35 -2.98
N ALA A 54 -2.90 15.82 -2.36
CA ALA A 54 -4.21 16.45 -2.31
C ALA A 54 -4.26 17.61 -1.31
N ASP A 55 -3.63 17.46 -0.15
CA ASP A 55 -3.53 18.48 0.89
C ASP A 55 -2.11 18.53 1.46
N PRO A 56 -1.30 19.53 1.10
CA PRO A 56 0.07 19.68 1.61
C PRO A 56 0.13 19.92 3.13
N ALA A 57 -0.95 20.40 3.76
CA ALA A 57 -1.01 20.61 5.21
C ALA A 57 -1.20 19.30 5.99
N SER A 58 -1.57 18.20 5.33
CA SER A 58 -1.74 16.88 5.95
C SER A 58 -0.45 16.27 6.51
N LEU A 59 0.72 16.86 6.22
CA LEU A 59 2.02 16.33 6.59
C LEU A 59 2.99 17.44 7.00
N ALA A 60 3.43 17.43 8.26
CA ALA A 60 4.29 18.48 8.80
C ALA A 60 5.69 18.53 8.17
N ASN A 61 6.33 17.37 7.96
CA ASN A 61 7.71 17.26 7.47
C ASN A 61 7.79 16.39 6.20
N PRO A 62 7.41 16.89 5.01
CA PRO A 62 7.42 16.11 3.77
C PRO A 62 8.84 15.72 3.29
N HIS A 63 9.90 16.35 3.81
CA HIS A 63 11.28 15.99 3.49
C HIS A 63 11.75 14.69 4.15
N ASP A 64 11.05 14.22 5.20
CA ASP A 64 11.39 13.00 5.94
C ASP A 64 10.68 11.76 5.39
N HIS A 65 9.86 11.94 4.35
CA HIS A 65 9.07 10.88 3.73
C HIS A 65 9.52 10.66 2.30
N TRP A 66 9.59 9.38 1.92
CA TRP A 66 10.29 8.94 0.71
C TRP A 66 9.43 7.98 -0.10
N ALA A 67 9.52 8.06 -1.41
CA ALA A 67 8.90 7.08 -2.30
C ALA A 67 9.79 6.81 -3.51
N HIS A 68 9.76 5.56 -3.99
CA HIS A 68 10.41 5.13 -5.22
C HIS A 68 9.47 5.19 -6.43
N SER A 69 10.03 5.00 -7.62
CA SER A 69 9.31 5.06 -8.90
C SER A 69 8.05 4.19 -8.96
N GLY A 70 8.11 2.98 -8.40
CA GLY A 70 6.95 2.07 -8.32
C GLY A 70 5.74 2.64 -7.58
N ILE A 71 5.94 3.39 -6.50
CA ILE A 71 4.86 4.08 -5.77
C ILE A 71 4.39 5.29 -6.57
N ILE A 72 5.31 6.07 -7.14
CA ILE A 72 4.98 7.26 -7.93
C ILE A 72 4.08 6.90 -9.14
N CYS A 73 4.37 5.79 -9.81
CA CYS A 73 3.56 5.26 -10.91
C CYS A 73 2.13 4.88 -10.50
N GLN A 74 1.88 4.61 -9.22
CA GLN A 74 0.59 4.21 -8.70
C GLN A 74 -0.24 5.37 -8.17
N ILE A 75 0.33 6.58 -8.00
CA ILE A 75 -0.38 7.76 -7.48
C ILE A 75 -1.70 7.99 -8.21
N ALA A 76 -1.68 7.99 -9.55
CA ALA A 76 -2.86 8.15 -10.38
C ALA A 76 -2.93 7.10 -11.49
N ALA A 77 -4.08 6.47 -11.65
CA ALA A 77 -4.32 5.52 -12.72
C ALA A 77 -4.36 6.19 -14.10
N THR A 78 -4.11 5.39 -15.14
CA THR A 78 -4.44 5.72 -16.52
C THR A 78 -5.96 5.71 -16.73
N ALA A 79 -6.43 6.21 -17.88
CA ALA A 79 -7.86 6.16 -18.25
C ALA A 79 -8.44 4.73 -18.28
N ARG A 80 -7.58 3.70 -18.35
CA ARG A 80 -7.96 2.28 -18.31
C ARG A 80 -7.84 1.66 -16.91
N GLY A 81 -7.69 2.46 -15.85
CA GLY A 81 -7.59 2.00 -14.47
C GLY A 81 -6.24 1.33 -14.10
N LYS A 82 -5.27 1.29 -15.01
CA LYS A 82 -3.94 0.69 -14.76
C LYS A 82 -2.95 1.70 -14.19
N PRO A 83 -1.96 1.29 -13.37
CA PRO A 83 -0.84 2.14 -12.97
C PRO A 83 -0.10 2.72 -14.18
N LYS A 84 0.61 3.83 -13.97
CA LYS A 84 1.46 4.42 -15.00
C LYS A 84 2.68 3.53 -15.25
N SER A 85 3.16 3.52 -16.49
CA SER A 85 4.29 2.67 -16.88
C SER A 85 5.63 3.28 -16.49
N THR A 86 6.68 2.46 -16.47
CA THR A 86 8.07 2.92 -16.32
C THR A 86 8.44 3.96 -17.39
N ALA A 87 7.98 3.78 -18.64
CA ALA A 87 8.23 4.74 -19.71
C ALA A 87 7.59 6.11 -19.44
N TRP A 88 6.38 6.13 -18.86
CA TRP A 88 5.78 7.37 -18.38
C TRP A 88 6.63 8.02 -17.30
N PHE A 89 7.11 7.26 -16.33
CA PHE A 89 7.94 7.80 -15.24
C PHE A 89 9.24 8.42 -15.76
N MET A 90 9.92 7.76 -16.71
CA MET A 90 11.11 8.31 -17.36
C MET A 90 10.84 9.61 -18.11
N LYS A 91 9.64 9.77 -18.69
CA LYS A 91 9.22 11.04 -19.29
C LYS A 91 8.93 12.10 -18.22
N PHE A 92 8.15 11.74 -17.20
CA PHE A 92 7.81 12.59 -16.07
C PHE A 92 9.06 13.18 -15.41
N GLN A 93 10.08 12.36 -15.12
CA GLN A 93 11.33 12.84 -14.54
C GLN A 93 12.05 13.87 -15.42
N ARG A 94 12.16 13.60 -16.72
CA ARG A 94 12.82 14.51 -17.67
C ARG A 94 12.10 15.84 -17.82
N GLU A 95 10.78 15.84 -17.77
CA GLU A 95 9.97 17.06 -17.96
C GLU A 95 9.90 17.94 -16.71
N THR A 96 10.16 17.36 -15.53
CA THR A 96 9.98 18.01 -14.22
C THR A 96 11.30 18.24 -13.46
N SER A 97 12.43 17.84 -14.04
CA SER A 97 13.75 17.82 -13.38
C SER A 97 13.81 16.99 -12.09
N LEU A 98 12.86 16.08 -11.84
CA LEU A 98 12.87 15.23 -10.63
C LEU A 98 14.13 14.34 -10.53
N ASN A 99 14.77 14.04 -11.65
CA ASN A 99 16.06 13.35 -11.69
C ASN A 99 17.22 14.15 -11.06
N GLU A 100 17.11 15.48 -10.99
CA GLU A 100 18.12 16.38 -10.42
C GLU A 100 18.01 16.47 -8.89
N CYS A 101 16.85 16.12 -8.32
CA CYS A 101 16.60 16.08 -6.87
C CYS A 101 17.27 14.90 -6.15
N PHE A 102 18.17 14.16 -6.80
CA PHE A 102 18.70 12.86 -6.36
C PHE A 102 19.84 12.91 -5.29
N ASN A 103 20.02 14.03 -4.58
CA ASN A 103 21.24 14.22 -3.77
C ASN A 103 21.19 13.63 -2.35
N ARG A 104 20.11 12.94 -1.96
CA ARG A 104 19.95 12.43 -0.60
C ARG A 104 19.84 10.89 -0.61
N PRO A 105 20.71 10.16 0.13
CA PRO A 105 20.58 8.72 0.27
C PRO A 105 19.32 8.39 1.07
N SER A 106 18.48 7.48 0.57
CA SER A 106 17.34 6.96 1.33
C SER A 106 17.86 6.22 2.58
N PRO A 107 17.35 6.54 3.79
CA PRO A 107 17.74 5.84 5.02
C PRO A 107 17.40 4.35 5.01
N ALA A 108 16.37 3.93 4.27
CA ALA A 108 15.81 2.58 4.34
C ALA A 108 16.32 1.63 3.25
N TYR A 109 16.69 2.15 2.06
CA TYR A 109 16.87 1.29 0.88
C TYR A 109 18.20 1.44 0.14
N GLY A 110 19.18 2.18 0.66
CA GLY A 110 20.58 2.19 0.19
C GLY A 110 20.77 2.51 -1.30
N ARG A 111 20.61 1.50 -2.18
CA ARG A 111 20.79 1.60 -3.64
C ARG A 111 19.52 1.93 -4.42
N ARG A 112 18.31 1.79 -3.84
CA ARG A 112 17.08 2.12 -4.55
C ARG A 112 16.96 3.65 -4.65
N ARG A 113 16.69 4.15 -5.86
CA ARG A 113 16.46 5.57 -6.07
C ARG A 113 15.08 5.95 -5.51
N GLU A 114 15.09 6.85 -4.54
CA GLU A 114 13.90 7.39 -3.90
C GLU A 114 13.95 8.92 -3.91
N TRP A 115 12.78 9.53 -3.81
CA TRP A 115 12.60 10.97 -3.78
C TRP A 115 11.78 11.35 -2.57
N THR A 116 12.02 12.54 -2.02
CA THR A 116 11.22 13.02 -0.91
C THR A 116 9.80 13.36 -1.39
N PHE A 117 8.82 13.29 -0.49
CA PHE A 117 7.44 13.67 -0.84
C PHE A 117 7.38 15.11 -1.34
N PHE A 118 8.20 15.99 -0.78
CA PHE A 118 8.33 17.37 -1.23
C PHE A 118 8.78 17.47 -2.71
N ASP A 119 9.86 16.78 -3.09
CA ASP A 119 10.36 16.78 -4.47
C ASP A 119 9.31 16.23 -5.44
N ILE A 120 8.63 15.15 -5.03
CA ILE A 120 7.55 14.54 -5.80
C ILE A 120 6.41 15.54 -6.01
N LYS A 121 5.99 16.27 -4.98
CA LYS A 121 4.93 17.29 -5.11
C LYS A 121 5.32 18.39 -6.08
N LEU A 122 6.53 18.94 -5.97
CA LEU A 122 7.04 19.97 -6.88
C LEU A 122 6.98 19.51 -8.34
N ALA A 123 7.46 18.28 -8.59
CA ALA A 123 7.42 17.66 -9.91
C ALA A 123 5.98 17.39 -10.38
N TRP A 124 5.11 16.91 -9.50
CA TRP A 124 3.72 16.60 -9.78
C TRP A 124 2.94 17.83 -10.20
N ASP A 125 3.04 18.90 -9.42
CA ASP A 125 2.40 20.19 -9.71
C ASP A 125 2.93 20.78 -11.03
N ALA A 126 4.24 20.71 -11.28
CA ALA A 126 4.84 21.19 -12.52
C ALA A 126 4.35 20.40 -13.76
N TYR A 127 4.23 19.08 -13.64
CA TYR A 127 3.80 18.21 -14.73
C TYR A 127 2.34 18.44 -15.12
N TYR A 128 1.46 18.56 -14.12
CA TYR A 128 0.02 18.70 -14.33
C TYR A 128 -0.44 20.15 -14.52
N ARG A 129 0.36 21.15 -14.14
CA ARG A 129 0.08 22.56 -14.49
C ARG A 129 0.36 22.89 -15.95
N ARG A 130 1.31 22.19 -16.58
CA ARG A 130 1.65 22.38 -18.01
C ARG A 130 0.66 21.74 -18.97
N ARG A 131 -0.29 20.96 -18.48
CA ARG A 131 -1.12 20.05 -19.26
C ARG A 131 -2.59 20.32 -19.04
#